data_AF-A0AAI9AIV6-F1
#
_entry.id   AF-A0AAI9AIV6-F1
#
_cell.length_a   1.000
_cell.length_b   1.000
_cell.length_c   1.000
_cell.angle_alpha   90.00
_cell.angle_beta   90.00
_cell.angle_gamma   90.00
#
_symmetry.space_group_name_H-M   'P 1'
#
loop_
_entity.id
_entity.type
_entity.pdbx_description
1 polymer ?
#
loop_
_entity_poly.entity_id
_entity_poly.type
_entity_poly.pdbx_seq_one_letter_code
_entity_poly.pdbx_strand_id
1 'polypeptide(L)'
;MDTKQKFFSLLEDLFVGVKVEGDSAVSNLLKLKSEYFKKFQKDLEEKIDNIGKAAYDRLYSFFDSYFNESGSLFFANTPAWKKRYARIYNKDVELFYKQKIYII
;
A
#
# COMPACT_ATOMS: atom_id res chain seq x y z
N MET A 1 -14.35 9.29 10.74
CA MET A 1 -13.00 8.69 10.69
C MET A 1 -12.04 9.70 10.10
N ASP A 2 -10.96 9.97 10.83
CA ASP A 2 -9.86 10.86 10.43
C ASP A 2 -9.10 10.26 9.22
N THR A 3 -8.61 11.08 8.27
CA THR A 3 -7.98 10.55 7.05
C THR A 3 -6.71 9.75 7.33
N LYS A 4 -6.01 10.09 8.43
CA LYS A 4 -4.89 9.30 8.95
C LYS A 4 -5.29 7.86 9.28
N GLN A 5 -6.42 7.69 9.98
CA GLN A 5 -6.95 6.36 10.30
C GLN A 5 -7.32 5.59 9.03
N LYS A 6 -8.01 6.24 8.09
CA LYS A 6 -8.37 5.62 6.80
C LYS A 6 -7.13 5.17 6.02
N PHE A 7 -6.10 6.02 5.97
CA PHE A 7 -4.84 5.70 5.31
C PHE A 7 -4.18 4.46 5.93
N PHE A 8 -4.04 4.41 7.25
CA PHE A 8 -3.38 3.28 7.90
C PHE A 8 -4.18 1.99 7.84
N SER A 9 -5.52 2.04 7.94
CA SER A 9 -6.37 0.86 7.72
C SER A 9 -6.21 0.32 6.30
N LEU A 10 -6.26 1.20 5.29
CA LEU A 10 -6.05 0.81 3.90
C LEU A 10 -4.65 0.19 3.70
N LEU A 11 -3.62 0.79 4.30
CA LEU A 11 -2.26 0.28 4.22
C LEU A 11 -2.11 -1.09 4.91
N GLU A 12 -2.76 -1.27 6.06
CA GLU A 12 -2.79 -2.56 6.77
C GLU A 12 -3.46 -3.65 5.93
N ASP A 13 -4.60 -3.35 5.30
CA ASP A 13 -5.30 -4.29 4.43
C ASP A 13 -4.44 -4.69 3.22
N LEU A 14 -3.71 -3.74 2.62
CA LEU A 14 -2.81 -4.01 1.49
C LEU A 14 -1.58 -4.85 1.87
N PHE A 15 -0.98 -4.58 3.04
CA PHE A 15 0.30 -5.18 3.40
C PHE A 15 0.16 -6.42 4.28
N VAL A 16 -0.76 -6.43 5.23
CA VAL A 16 -1.00 -7.55 6.13
C VAL A 16 -2.03 -8.49 5.53
N GLY A 17 -3.12 -7.95 4.97
CA GLY A 17 -4.22 -8.73 4.44
C GLY A 17 -4.97 -9.50 5.53
N VAL A 18 -5.42 -10.72 5.22
CA VAL A 18 -6.21 -11.53 6.17
C VAL A 18 -5.33 -12.05 7.30
N LYS A 19 -5.80 -11.89 8.55
CA LYS A 19 -5.18 -12.54 9.71
C LYS A 19 -5.29 -14.06 9.55
N VAL A 20 -4.14 -14.72 9.50
CA VAL A 20 -4.07 -16.18 9.42
C VAL A 20 -3.82 -16.76 10.80
N GLU A 21 -4.76 -17.57 11.29
CA GLU A 21 -4.64 -18.34 12.52
C GLU A 21 -4.06 -19.73 12.24
N GLY A 22 -3.25 -20.25 13.16
CA GLY A 22 -2.61 -21.57 13.06
C GLY A 22 -1.09 -21.56 13.26
N ASP A 23 -0.50 -22.76 13.34
CA ASP A 23 0.92 -23.02 13.65
C ASP A 23 1.65 -23.71 12.49
N SER A 24 1.46 -23.19 11.28
CA SER A 24 2.22 -23.57 10.09
C SER A 24 3.39 -22.62 9.85
N ALA A 25 4.37 -23.04 9.02
CA ALA A 25 5.45 -22.15 8.59
C ALA A 25 4.92 -20.88 7.91
N VAL A 26 3.84 -21.00 7.13
CA VAL A 26 3.21 -19.88 6.42
C VAL A 26 2.52 -18.91 7.39
N SER A 27 1.77 -19.42 8.37
CA SER A 27 1.13 -18.56 9.37
C SER A 27 2.15 -17.84 10.25
N ASN A 28 3.29 -18.47 10.57
CA ASN A 28 4.38 -17.81 11.29
C ASN A 28 5.02 -16.67 10.46
N LEU A 29 5.21 -16.85 9.16
CA LEU A 29 5.69 -15.78 8.28
C LEU A 29 4.71 -14.61 8.21
N LEU A 30 3.40 -14.89 8.13
CA LEU A 30 2.37 -13.85 8.10
C LEU A 30 2.26 -13.10 9.44
N LYS A 31 2.40 -13.80 10.56
CA LYS A 31 2.53 -13.17 11.90
C LYS A 31 3.75 -12.24 11.94
N LEU A 32 4.93 -12.72 11.53
CA LEU A 32 6.16 -11.90 11.48
C LEU A 32 6.00 -10.67 10.58
N LYS A 33 5.35 -10.83 9.41
CA LYS A 33 5.04 -9.73 8.50
C LYS A 33 4.13 -8.68 9.15
N SER A 34 3.10 -9.12 9.88
CA SER A 34 2.19 -8.23 10.61
C SER A 34 2.90 -7.47 11.74
N GLU A 35 3.75 -8.15 12.51
CA GLU A 35 4.53 -7.51 13.57
C GLU A 35 5.52 -6.47 13.02
N TYR A 36 6.19 -6.80 11.92
CA TYR A 36 7.06 -5.86 11.23
C TYR A 36 6.29 -4.64 10.73
N PHE A 37 5.10 -4.83 10.16
CA PHE A 37 4.23 -3.75 9.70
C PHE A 37 3.88 -2.78 10.83
N LYS A 38 3.54 -3.28 12.02
CA LYS A 38 3.24 -2.42 13.19
C LYS A 38 4.43 -1.54 13.60
N LYS A 39 5.66 -2.06 13.51
CA LYS A 39 6.86 -1.27 13.79
C LYS A 39 7.07 -0.21 12.71
N PHE A 40 7.01 -0.62 11.45
CA PHE A 40 7.13 0.27 10.30
C PHE A 40 6.09 1.39 10.29
N GLN A 41 4.86 1.10 10.71
CA GLN A 41 3.76 2.05 10.76
C GLN A 41 4.10 3.26 11.63
N LYS A 42 4.76 3.06 12.78
CA LYS A 42 5.17 4.15 13.68
C LYS A 42 6.21 5.06 13.03
N ASP A 43 7.24 4.47 12.43
CA ASP A 43 8.29 5.22 11.74
C ASP A 43 7.73 6.00 10.54
N LEU A 44 6.73 5.44 9.86
CA LEU A 44 6.04 6.09 8.76
C LEU A 44 5.14 7.24 9.23
N GLU A 45 4.41 7.05 10.33
CA GLU A 45 3.56 8.06 10.95
C GLU A 45 4.35 9.33 11.31
N GLU A 46 5.51 9.18 11.96
CA GLU A 46 6.40 10.29 12.31
C GLU A 46 6.86 11.07 11.06
N LYS A 47 7.23 10.35 9.99
CA LYS A 47 7.66 10.97 8.73
C LYS A 47 6.54 11.74 8.05
N ILE A 48 5.32 11.20 8.05
CA ILE A 48 4.16 11.88 7.44
C ILE A 48 3.75 13.09 8.28
N ASP A 49 3.75 12.97 9.60
CA ASP A 49 3.42 14.06 10.51
C ASP A 49 4.41 15.24 10.35
N ASN A 50 5.69 14.97 10.09
CA ASN A 50 6.70 15.99 9.75
C ASN A 50 6.45 16.70 8.40
N ILE A 51 5.79 16.04 7.44
CA ILE A 51 5.40 16.66 6.16
C ILE A 51 4.13 17.51 6.35
N GLY A 52 3.24 17.06 7.23
CA GLY A 52 2.01 17.75 7.61
C GLY A 52 0.74 16.98 7.24
N LYS A 53 -0.35 17.27 7.96
CA LYS A 53 -1.60 16.49 7.91
C LYS A 53 -2.20 16.31 6.50
N ALA A 54 -2.04 17.29 5.61
CA ALA A 54 -2.52 17.20 4.23
C ALA A 54 -1.86 16.08 3.40
N ALA A 55 -0.73 15.51 3.87
CA ALA A 55 -0.11 14.35 3.26
C ALA A 55 -0.99 13.10 3.38
N TYR A 56 -1.72 12.92 4.49
CA TYR A 56 -2.63 11.77 4.64
C TYR A 56 -3.73 11.76 3.59
N ASP A 57 -4.32 12.91 3.26
CA ASP A 57 -5.35 12.99 2.23
C ASP A 57 -4.82 12.59 0.86
N ARG A 58 -3.60 13.01 0.52
CA ARG A 58 -2.95 12.68 -0.76
C ARG A 58 -2.54 11.21 -0.82
N LEU A 59 -1.99 10.68 0.26
CA LEU A 59 -1.60 9.28 0.37
C LEU A 59 -2.83 8.38 0.29
N TYR A 60 -3.86 8.64 1.10
CA TYR A 60 -5.12 7.92 1.03
C TYR A 60 -5.70 7.95 -0.38
N SER A 61 -5.84 9.14 -0.98
CA SER A 61 -6.36 9.29 -2.35
C SER A 61 -5.52 8.60 -3.42
N PHE A 62 -4.22 8.42 -3.19
CA PHE A 62 -3.35 7.67 -4.07
C PHE A 62 -3.65 6.18 -3.93
N PHE A 63 -3.45 5.62 -2.74
CA PHE A 63 -3.55 4.17 -2.53
C PHE A 63 -4.97 3.63 -2.76
N ASP A 64 -6.00 4.36 -2.34
CA ASP A 64 -7.42 4.03 -2.59
C ASP A 64 -7.75 3.97 -4.10
N SER A 65 -7.07 4.79 -4.91
CA SER A 65 -7.34 4.84 -6.35
C SER A 65 -6.50 3.89 -7.20
N TYR A 66 -5.39 3.38 -6.67
CA TYR A 66 -4.44 2.57 -7.44
C TYR A 66 -4.50 1.09 -7.08
N PHE A 67 -5.07 0.70 -5.95
CA PHE A 67 -5.11 -0.69 -5.53
C PHE A 67 -6.55 -1.18 -5.42
N ASN A 68 -6.81 -2.39 -5.94
CA ASN A 68 -8.07 -3.08 -5.74
C ASN A 68 -8.08 -3.86 -4.41
N GLU A 69 -9.19 -4.55 -4.10
CA GLU A 69 -9.36 -5.37 -2.88
C GLU A 69 -8.29 -6.45 -2.70
N SER A 70 -7.64 -6.91 -3.78
CA SER A 70 -6.55 -7.90 -3.72
C SER A 70 -5.17 -7.27 -3.59
N GLY A 71 -5.09 -5.95 -3.37
CA GLY A 71 -3.83 -5.20 -3.29
C GLY A 71 -3.02 -5.19 -4.59
N SER A 72 -3.69 -5.45 -5.72
CA SER A 72 -3.12 -5.39 -7.06
C SER A 72 -3.38 -4.02 -7.70
N LEU A 73 -2.44 -3.56 -8.52
CA LEU A 73 -2.56 -2.26 -9.17
C LEU A 73 -3.72 -2.26 -10.16
N PHE A 74 -4.70 -1.39 -9.94
CA PHE A 74 -5.89 -1.24 -10.78
C PHE A 74 -5.78 0.02 -11.64
N PHE A 75 -5.14 -0.11 -12.81
CA PHE A 75 -4.98 1.01 -13.75
C PHE A 75 -6.27 1.40 -14.48
N ALA A 76 -7.29 0.54 -14.47
CA ALA A 76 -8.52 0.73 -15.25
C ALA A 76 -9.34 1.96 -14.81
N ASN A 77 -9.28 2.32 -13.52
CA ASN A 77 -10.00 3.47 -12.97
C ASN A 77 -9.13 4.72 -12.77
N THR A 78 -7.90 4.75 -13.29
CA THR A 78 -7.05 5.95 -13.22
C THR A 78 -7.58 7.00 -14.21
N PRO A 79 -8.18 8.12 -13.77
CA PRO A 79 -8.64 9.16 -14.68
C PRO A 79 -7.46 9.72 -15.47
N ALA A 80 -7.66 10.15 -16.71
CA ALA A 80 -6.58 10.57 -17.61
C ALA A 80 -5.63 11.63 -16.99
N TRP A 81 -6.12 12.48 -16.10
CA TRP A 81 -5.35 13.52 -15.40
C TRP A 81 -4.47 13.00 -14.24
N LYS A 82 -4.70 11.78 -13.74
CA LYS A 82 -3.84 11.08 -12.76
C LYS A 82 -2.65 10.37 -13.42
N LYS A 83 -2.60 10.22 -14.75
CA LYS A 83 -1.45 9.68 -15.52
C LYS A 83 -0.16 10.50 -15.37
N ARG A 84 -0.17 11.66 -14.69
CA ARG A 84 1.05 12.43 -14.36
C ARG A 84 2.06 11.62 -13.54
N TYR A 85 1.61 10.73 -12.67
CA TYR A 85 2.51 9.88 -11.89
C TYR A 85 3.12 8.73 -12.70
N ALA A 86 2.47 8.30 -13.79
CA ALA A 86 3.03 7.32 -14.72
C ALA A 86 4.34 7.82 -15.38
N ARG A 87 4.55 9.13 -15.42
CA ARG A 87 5.74 9.78 -16.00
C ARG A 87 6.94 9.87 -15.05
N ILE A 88 6.77 9.53 -13.77
CA ILE A 88 7.82 9.61 -12.74
C ILE A 88 8.55 8.26 -12.58
N TYR A 89 8.03 7.18 -13.17
CA TYR A 89 8.68 5.88 -13.13
C TYR A 89 9.87 5.84 -14.10
N ASN A 90 11.08 5.71 -13.56
CA ASN A 90 12.23 5.25 -14.36
C ASN A 90 12.00 3.79 -14.78
N LYS A 91 12.60 3.40 -15.92
CA LYS A 91 12.46 2.08 -16.56
C LYS A 91 12.51 0.89 -15.60
N ASP A 92 13.37 0.95 -14.57
CA ASP A 92 13.56 -0.14 -13.62
C ASP A 92 12.34 -0.37 -12.73
N VAL A 93 11.63 0.69 -12.34
CA VAL A 93 10.42 0.59 -11.51
C VAL A 93 9.24 0.08 -12.34
N GLU A 94 9.16 0.46 -13.61
CA GLU A 94 8.15 -0.05 -14.56
C GLU A 94 8.26 -1.57 -14.76
N LEU A 95 9.49 -2.10 -14.82
CA LEU A 95 9.73 -3.54 -14.94
C LEU A 95 9.28 -4.34 -13.71
N PHE A 96 9.52 -3.81 -12.51
CA PHE A 96 9.06 -4.43 -11.25
C PHE A 96 7.54 -4.65 -11.24
N TYR A 97 6.77 -3.73 -11.82
CA TYR A 97 5.31 -3.83 -11.86
C TYR A 97 4.78 -4.67 -13.03
N LYS A 98 5.46 -4.68 -14.19
CA LYS A 98 5.11 -5.58 -15.29
C LYS A 98 5.24 -7.05 -14.88
N GLN A 99 6.28 -7.42 -14.14
CA GLN A 99 6.48 -8.82 -13.74
C GLN A 99 5.35 -9.39 -12.89
N LYS A 100 4.71 -8.58 -12.03
CA LYS A 100 3.55 -9.04 -11.23
C LYS A 100 2.29 -9.35 -12.05
N ILE A 101 2.15 -8.78 -13.25
CA ILE A 101 1.01 -9.05 -14.14
C ILE A 101 1.18 -10.39 -14.88
N TYR A 102 2.42 -10.83 -15.07
CA TYR A 102 2.74 -12.05 -15.85
C TYR A 102 2.99 -13.30 -15.01
N ILE A 103 2.81 -13.23 -13.69
CA ILE A 103 2.81 -14.41 -12.81
C ILE A 103 1.37 -14.63 -12.34
N ILE A 104 0.58 -15.23 -13.24
CA ILE A 104 -0.65 -15.98 -12.92
C ILE A 104 -0.41 -17.39 -13.47
#